data_AF-A0A3A8YBB3-F1
#
_entry.id   AF-A0A3A8YBB3-F1
#
_cell.length_a   1.000
_cell.length_b   1.000
_cell.length_c   1.000
_cell.angle_alpha   90.00
_cell.angle_beta   90.00
_cell.angle_gamma   90.00
#
_symmetry.space_group_name_H-M   'P 1'
#
loop_
_entity.id
_entity.type
_entity.pdbx_description
1 polymer ?
#
loop_
_entity_poly.entity_id
_entity_poly.type
_entity_poly.pdbx_seq_one_letter_code
_entity_poly.pdbx_strand_id
1 'polypeptide(L)'
;MKGGTILDKMKRKYFEICIGSGPKESSNDFWMCICGVRAPTIQEAESFCAADAALHGGHVLGVYPIDLDTARACYDFDRADRWPVFGL
;
A
#
# COMPACT_ATOMS: atom_id res chain seq x y z
N MET A 1 -15.35 -28.80 -1.90
CA MET A 1 -14.69 -27.77 -2.72
C MET A 1 -15.25 -26.41 -2.32
N LYS A 2 -14.54 -25.65 -1.47
CA LYS A 2 -14.99 -24.31 -1.06
C LYS A 2 -14.58 -23.32 -2.15
N GLY A 3 -15.56 -22.58 -2.66
CA GLY A 3 -15.36 -21.57 -3.69
C GLY A 3 -14.35 -20.53 -3.23
N GLY A 4 -13.20 -20.50 -3.90
CA GLY A 4 -12.34 -19.33 -3.87
C GLY A 4 -13.13 -18.19 -4.48
N THR A 5 -13.33 -17.15 -3.68
CA THR A 5 -13.96 -15.89 -4.13
C THR A 5 -13.18 -15.34 -5.32
N ILE A 6 -13.80 -14.54 -6.18
CA ILE A 6 -13.11 -13.86 -7.30
C ILE A 6 -11.86 -13.10 -6.82
N LEU A 7 -11.85 -12.66 -5.56
CA LEU A 7 -10.72 -12.04 -4.87
C LEU A 7 -9.53 -12.99 -4.65
N ASP A 8 -9.76 -14.30 -4.54
CA ASP A 8 -8.72 -15.34 -4.41
C ASP A 8 -7.99 -15.62 -5.73
N LYS A 9 -8.55 -15.19 -6.88
CA LYS A 9 -7.92 -15.34 -8.21
C LYS A 9 -7.15 -14.10 -8.66
N MET A 10 -7.38 -12.94 -8.08
CA MET A 10 -6.55 -11.76 -8.34
C MET A 10 -5.26 -11.87 -7.51
N LYS A 11 -4.13 -12.09 -8.18
CA LYS A 11 -2.80 -11.96 -7.56
C LYS A 11 -2.63 -10.52 -7.09
N ARG A 12 -2.95 -10.27 -5.82
CA ARG A 12 -2.73 -8.98 -5.16
C ARG A 12 -1.23 -8.74 -5.02
N LYS A 13 -0.82 -7.49 -5.21
CA LYS A 13 0.51 -7.01 -4.81
C LYS A 13 0.36 -6.07 -3.63
N TYR A 14 1.26 -6.21 -2.66
CA TYR A 14 1.29 -5.38 -1.48
C TYR A 14 2.49 -4.44 -1.57
N PHE A 15 2.28 -3.21 -1.13
CA PHE A 15 3.34 -2.22 -1.02
C PHE A 15 3.28 -1.61 0.37
N GLU A 16 4.44 -1.40 0.93
CA GLU A 16 4.65 -0.58 2.11
C GLU A 16 5.07 0.82 1.64
N ILE A 17 4.37 1.84 2.13
CA ILE A 17 4.57 3.24 1.77
C ILE A 17 5.06 3.97 3.01
N CYS A 18 6.19 4.65 2.88
CA CYS A 18 6.71 5.55 3.88
C CYS A 18 6.31 6.98 3.53
N ILE A 19 5.64 7.67 4.46
CA ILE A 19 5.16 9.04 4.30
C ILE A 19 5.76 9.89 5.42
N GLY A 20 6.36 11.02 5.07
CA GLY A 20 6.86 12.01 6.00
C GLY A 20 6.20 13.37 5.81
N SER A 21 6.39 14.26 6.76
CA SER A 21 5.93 15.67 6.73
C SER A 21 6.78 16.54 5.81
N GLY A 22 7.96 16.07 5.41
CA GLY A 22 8.86 16.75 4.49
C GLY A 22 9.57 15.75 3.58
N PRO A 23 10.20 16.19 2.48
CA PRO A 23 10.74 15.31 1.44
C PRO A 23 11.97 14.47 1.87
N LYS A 24 12.38 14.52 3.14
CA LYS A 24 13.54 13.81 3.72
C LYS A 24 13.31 13.35 5.16
N GLU A 25 12.07 13.16 5.60
CA GLU A 25 11.85 12.84 7.03
C GLU A 25 12.40 11.44 7.38
N SER A 26 12.85 11.30 8.63
CA SER A 26 13.54 10.10 9.14
C SER A 26 13.30 9.88 10.65
N SER A 27 12.28 10.52 11.23
CA SER A 27 11.99 10.41 12.68
C SER A 27 10.50 10.35 13.06
N ASN A 28 9.57 10.95 12.30
CA ASN A 28 8.12 10.75 12.50
C ASN A 28 7.44 10.17 11.26
N ASP A 29 8.15 9.32 10.53
CA ASP A 29 7.65 8.72 9.31
C ASP A 29 6.47 7.78 9.62
N PHE A 30 5.40 7.93 8.86
CA PHE A 30 4.24 7.07 8.91
C PHE A 30 4.36 5.97 7.85
N TRP A 31 4.06 4.75 8.26
CA TRP A 31 4.12 3.57 7.39
C TRP A 31 2.72 3.01 7.19
N MET A 32 2.35 2.76 5.93
CA MET A 32 1.08 2.11 5.59
C MET A 32 1.25 1.03 4.53
N CYS A 33 0.36 0.05 4.57
CA CYS A 33 0.22 -0.94 3.52
C CYS A 33 -0.89 -0.56 2.54
N ILE A 34 -0.62 -0.69 1.24
CA ILE A 34 -1.60 -0.55 0.17
C ILE A 34 -1.65 -1.82 -0.70
N CYS A 35 -2.81 -2.07 -1.31
CA CYS A 35 -3.06 -3.28 -2.10
C CYS A 35 -3.39 -2.96 -3.56
N GLY A 36 -2.62 -3.52 -4.49
CA GLY A 36 -2.86 -3.45 -5.92
C GLY A 36 -3.64 -4.64 -6.48
N VAL A 37 -4.64 -4.41 -7.33
CA VAL A 37 -5.55 -5.47 -7.86
C VAL A 37 -5.14 -6.12 -9.18
N ARG A 38 -4.31 -5.46 -10.00
CA ARG A 38 -3.81 -6.04 -11.28
C ARG A 38 -2.38 -6.56 -11.20
N ALA A 39 -1.43 -5.65 -10.99
CA ALA A 39 -0.01 -5.84 -10.70
C ALA A 39 0.66 -4.46 -10.84
N PRO A 40 0.23 -3.44 -10.05
CA PRO A 40 0.71 -2.10 -10.27
C PRO A 40 2.23 -2.00 -10.08
N THR A 41 2.82 -1.00 -10.71
CA THR A 41 4.25 -0.67 -10.56
C THR A 41 4.47 0.13 -9.27
N ILE A 42 5.74 0.24 -8.87
CA ILE A 42 6.15 1.11 -7.76
C ILE A 42 5.74 2.56 -8.05
N GLN A 43 5.90 3.03 -9.30
CA GLN A 43 5.56 4.38 -9.71
C GLN A 43 4.05 4.65 -9.64
N GLU A 44 3.23 3.65 -9.99
CA GLU A 44 1.76 3.75 -9.86
C GLU A 44 1.35 3.83 -8.38
N ALA A 45 1.97 3.03 -7.50
CA ALA A 45 1.76 3.06 -6.06
C ALA A 45 2.18 4.40 -5.44
N GLU A 46 3.34 4.92 -5.84
CA GLU A 46 3.84 6.22 -5.42
C GLU A 46 2.90 7.35 -5.85
N SER A 47 2.54 7.39 -7.13
CA SER A 47 1.64 8.42 -7.68
C SER A 47 0.26 8.40 -7.02
N PHE A 48 -0.25 7.20 -6.73
CA PHE A 48 -1.52 7.01 -6.03
C PHE A 48 -1.50 7.66 -4.63
N CYS A 49 -0.41 7.50 -3.89
CA CYS A 49 -0.29 8.06 -2.53
C CYS A 49 0.19 9.51 -2.51
N ALA A 50 0.98 9.94 -3.50
CA ALA A 50 1.61 11.26 -3.51
C ALA A 50 0.59 12.40 -3.55
N ALA A 51 -0.51 12.24 -4.31
CA ALA A 51 -1.56 13.25 -4.38
C ALA A 51 -2.27 13.45 -3.03
N ASP A 52 -2.59 12.35 -2.33
CA ASP A 52 -3.26 12.39 -1.03
C ASP A 52 -2.32 12.88 0.07
N ALA A 53 -1.08 12.36 0.11
CA ALA A 53 -0.06 12.84 1.02
C ALA A 53 0.15 14.36 0.88
N ALA A 54 0.28 14.86 -0.35
CA ALA A 54 0.45 16.30 -0.60
C ALA A 54 -0.77 17.13 -0.16
N LEU A 55 -2.00 16.62 -0.35
CA LEU A 55 -3.23 17.28 0.14
C LEU A 55 -3.19 17.51 1.66
N HIS A 56 -2.57 16.58 2.38
CA HIS A 56 -2.42 16.60 3.83
C HIS A 56 -1.09 17.19 4.31
N GLY A 57 -0.29 17.79 3.42
CA GLY A 57 1.00 18.43 3.74
C GLY A 57 2.16 17.45 3.94
N GLY A 58 2.00 16.19 3.53
CA GLY A 58 3.03 15.15 3.58
C GLY A 58 3.66 14.86 2.21
N HIS A 59 4.63 13.95 2.23
CA HIS A 59 5.44 13.51 1.11
C HIS A 59 5.65 12.01 1.17
N VAL A 60 5.51 11.32 0.03
CA VAL A 60 5.95 9.94 -0.10
C VAL A 60 7.48 9.92 -0.10
N LEU A 61 8.07 9.20 0.85
CA LEU A 61 9.52 9.04 1.02
C LEU A 61 10.04 7.78 0.36
N GLY A 62 9.19 6.75 0.27
CA GLY A 62 9.55 5.46 -0.30
C GLY A 62 8.36 4.55 -0.52
N VAL A 63 8.50 3.67 -1.51
CA VAL A 63 7.52 2.64 -1.87
C VAL A 63 8.25 1.32 -2.01
N TYR A 64 7.87 0.34 -1.20
CA TYR A 64 8.56 -0.93 -1.08
C TYR A 64 7.58 -2.07 -1.39
N PRO A 65 7.78 -2.84 -2.46
CA PRO A 65 7.01 -4.07 -2.67
C PRO A 65 7.27 -5.04 -1.52
N ILE A 66 6.21 -5.58 -0.94
CA ILE A 66 6.28 -6.61 0.10
C ILE A 66 5.47 -7.84 -0.33
N ASP A 67 5.86 -9.01 0.17
CA ASP A 67 5.07 -10.22 -0.03
C ASP A 67 3.89 -10.30 0.97
N LEU A 68 3.02 -11.28 0.76
CA LEU A 68 1.85 -11.49 1.61
C LEU A 68 2.24 -11.81 3.06
N ASP A 69 3.33 -12.54 3.27
CA ASP A 69 3.75 -12.97 4.61
C ASP A 69 4.27 -11.78 5.42
N THR A 70 5.08 -10.92 4.80
CA THR A 70 5.54 -9.66 5.38
C THR A 70 4.36 -8.73 5.68
N ALA A 71 3.45 -8.58 4.72
CA ALA A 71 2.26 -7.74 4.93
C ALA A 71 1.45 -8.25 6.14
N ARG A 72 1.23 -9.55 6.25
CA ARG A 72 0.48 -10.16 7.37
C ARG A 72 1.19 -10.06 8.72
N ALA A 73 2.52 -10.02 8.72
CA ALA A 73 3.30 -9.87 9.94
C ALA A 73 3.26 -8.43 10.48
N CYS A 74 3.17 -7.43 9.60
CA CYS A 74 3.27 -6.02 9.97
C CYS A 74 1.92 -5.29 10.07
N TYR A 75 0.87 -5.78 9.40
CA TYR A 75 -0.39 -5.06 9.24
C TYR A 75 -1.62 -5.90 9.61
N ASP A 76 -2.67 -5.22 10.08
CA ASP A 76 -3.94 -5.84 10.46
C ASP A 76 -4.77 -6.20 9.22
N PHE A 77 -4.79 -7.49 8.89
CA PHE A 77 -5.57 -8.04 7.78
C PHE A 77 -7.07 -8.22 8.11
N ASP A 78 -7.47 -8.18 9.38
CA ASP A 78 -8.89 -8.30 9.75
C ASP A 78 -9.71 -7.09 9.26
N ARG A 79 -9.02 -5.99 8.91
CA ARG A 79 -9.58 -4.78 8.30
C ARG A 79 -9.05 -4.50 6.89
N ALA A 80 -8.53 -5.53 6.21
CA ALA A 80 -7.97 -5.39 4.85
C ALA A 80 -9.01 -4.94 3.81
N ASP A 81 -10.31 -5.10 4.10
CA ASP A 81 -11.41 -4.58 3.31
C ASP A 81 -11.45 -3.04 3.24
N ARG A 82 -10.81 -2.36 4.19
CA ARG A 82 -10.73 -0.89 4.27
C ARG A 82 -9.46 -0.32 3.65
N TRP A 83 -8.55 -1.18 3.21
CA TRP A 83 -7.27 -0.72 2.70
C TRP A 83 -7.45 0.04 1.38
N PRO A 84 -6.60 1.04 1.09
CA PRO A 84 -6.60 1.69 -0.20
C PRO A 84 -6.31 0.66 -1.30
N VAL A 85 -7.27 0.52 -2.22
CA VAL A 85 -7.15 -0.35 -3.39
C VAL A 85 -6.92 0.52 -4.62
N PHE A 86 -5.88 0.20 -5.40
CA PHE A 86 -5.50 0.98 -6.58
C PHE A 86 -5.18 0.10 -7.79
N GLY A 87 -5.33 0.67 -8.99
CA GLY A 87 -5.15 -0.01 -10.27
C GLY A 87 -6.40 -0.65 -10.86
N LEU A 88 -7.59 -0.07 -10.58
CA LEU A 88 -8.82 -0.32 -11.33
C LEU A 88 -8.73 0.19 -12.78
#